data_AF-A0A1D1VPM9-F1
#
_entry.id   AF-A0A1D1VPM9-F1
#
_cell.length_a   1.000
_cell.length_b   1.000
_cell.length_c   1.000
_cell.angle_alpha   90.00
_cell.angle_beta   90.00
_cell.angle_gamma   90.00
#
_symmetry.space_group_name_H-M   'P 1'
#
loop_
_entity.id
_entity.type
_entity.pdbx_description
1 polymer ?
#
loop_
_entity_poly.entity_id
_entity_poly.type
_entity_poly.pdbx_seq_one_letter_code
_entity_poly.pdbx_strand_id
1 'polypeptide(L)'
;MILERAQQAKIPKGCQLMDEEERQELIEQLHQTKAEKEQEMQRLPIRNDTMRARTKRQELEEVLSKIDDHLELLSKPKVYIPIRH
;
A
#
# COMPACT_ATOMS: atom_id res chain seq x y z
N MET A 1 -25.96 25.49 -12.87
CA MET A 1 -25.60 24.09 -12.54
C MET A 1 -24.80 24.09 -11.25
N ILE A 2 -25.42 23.89 -10.10
CA ILE A 2 -24.74 23.87 -8.79
C ILE A 2 -24.79 22.42 -8.31
N LEU A 3 -24.00 21.58 -8.96
CA LEU A 3 -23.80 20.18 -8.56
C LEU A 3 -22.54 20.00 -7.70
N GLU A 4 -22.05 21.09 -7.13
CA GLU A 4 -20.79 21.12 -6.36
C GLU A 4 -21.01 21.09 -4.84
N ARG A 5 -22.28 21.04 -4.38
CA ARG A 5 -22.62 21.13 -2.94
C ARG A 5 -22.94 19.78 -2.26
N ALA A 6 -23.04 18.68 -3.01
CA ALA A 6 -23.56 17.41 -2.47
C ALA A 6 -22.50 16.38 -2.04
N GLN A 7 -21.20 16.63 -2.24
CA GLN A 7 -20.16 15.67 -1.87
C GLN A 7 -19.39 16.00 -0.58
N GLN A 8 -19.69 17.14 0.05
CA GLN A 8 -19.11 17.53 1.36
C GLN A 8 -19.78 16.85 2.57
N ALA A 9 -20.89 16.13 2.38
CA ALA A 9 -21.67 15.56 3.48
C ALA A 9 -21.25 14.14 3.93
N LYS A 10 -20.22 13.54 3.31
CA LYS A 10 -19.75 12.17 3.61
C LYS A 10 -18.26 12.05 3.92
N ILE A 11 -17.58 13.16 4.15
CA ILE A 11 -16.16 13.17 4.51
C ILE A 11 -16.09 13.48 6.00
N PRO A 12 -15.77 12.51 6.87
CA PRO A 12 -15.48 12.78 8.28
C PRO A 12 -14.34 13.82 8.34
N LYS A 13 -14.46 14.83 9.20
CA LYS A 13 -13.39 15.81 9.41
C LYS A 13 -12.09 15.06 9.71
N GLY A 14 -11.08 15.22 8.85
CA GLY A 14 -9.84 14.42 8.92
C GLY A 14 -9.68 13.36 7.83
N CYS A 15 -10.45 13.38 6.74
CA CYS A 15 -10.19 12.58 5.54
C CYS A 15 -10.06 13.47 4.30
N GLN A 16 -9.08 13.23 3.44
CA GLN A 16 -8.98 13.85 2.11
C GLN A 16 -9.37 12.81 1.05
N LEU A 17 -10.02 13.24 -0.03
CA LEU A 17 -10.22 12.40 -1.21
C LEU A 17 -8.84 12.26 -1.85
N MET A 18 -8.33 11.03 -2.01
CA MET A 18 -7.04 10.83 -2.67
C MET A 18 -7.20 11.24 -4.13
N ASP A 19 -6.47 12.28 -4.56
CA ASP A 19 -6.49 12.72 -5.94
C ASP A 19 -5.89 11.62 -6.84
N GLU A 20 -6.30 11.59 -8.12
CA GLU A 20 -5.85 10.56 -9.05
C GLU A 20 -4.33 10.55 -9.24
N GLU A 21 -3.69 11.72 -9.17
CA GLU A 21 -2.23 11.87 -9.20
C GLU A 21 -1.57 11.31 -7.93
N GLU A 22 -2.09 11.64 -6.73
CA GLU A 22 -1.60 11.09 -5.46
C GLU A 22 -1.76 9.57 -5.41
N ARG A 23 -2.88 9.05 -5.95
CA ARG A 23 -3.14 7.62 -6.08
C ARG A 23 -2.10 6.95 -6.96
N GLN A 24 -1.80 7.55 -8.11
CA GLN A 24 -0.81 7.03 -9.04
C GLN A 24 0.60 7.03 -8.44
N GLU A 25 0.98 8.11 -7.74
CA GLU A 25 2.28 8.22 -7.07
C GLU A 25 2.43 7.17 -5.96
N LEU A 26 1.40 6.98 -5.12
CA LEU A 26 1.44 5.95 -4.08
C LEU A 26 1.49 4.53 -4.67
N ILE A 27 0.75 4.26 -5.75
CA ILE A 27 0.81 2.97 -6.46
C ILE A 27 2.23 2.73 -6.97
N GLU A 28 2.87 3.73 -7.58
CA GLU A 28 4.25 3.62 -8.07
C GLU A 28 5.25 3.36 -6.94
N GLN A 29 5.14 4.09 -5.83
CA GLN A 29 5.97 3.86 -4.64
C GLN A 29 5.78 2.46 -4.04
N LEU A 30 4.54 1.97 -3.98
CA LEU A 30 4.23 0.62 -3.48
C LEU A 30 4.81 -0.45 -4.41
N HIS A 31 4.73 -0.27 -5.73
CA HIS A 31 5.36 -1.19 -6.69
C HIS A 31 6.88 -1.20 -6.57
N GLN A 32 7.52 -0.03 -6.42
CA GLN A 32 8.96 0.06 -6.21
C GLN A 32 9.37 -0.66 -4.92
N THR A 33 8.66 -0.41 -3.82
CA THR A 33 8.92 -1.06 -2.52
C THR A 33 8.71 -2.58 -2.63
N LYS A 34 7.68 -3.04 -3.34
CA LYS A 34 7.43 -4.46 -3.60
C LYS A 34 8.63 -5.10 -4.31
N ALA A 35 9.09 -4.50 -5.40
CA ALA A 35 10.23 -5.01 -6.18
C ALA A 35 11.51 -5.10 -5.33
N GLU A 36 11.78 -4.12 -4.47
CA GLU A 36 12.92 -4.16 -3.54
C GLU A 36 12.82 -5.31 -2.54
N LYS A 37 11.62 -5.56 -1.99
CA LYS A 37 11.37 -6.65 -1.04
C LYS A 37 11.42 -8.02 -1.69
N GLU A 38 10.95 -8.14 -2.93
CA GLU A 38 11.09 -9.35 -3.73
C GLU A 38 12.56 -9.64 -4.05
N GLN A 39 13.36 -8.61 -4.37
CA GLN A 39 14.80 -8.78 -4.52
C GLN A 39 15.47 -9.19 -3.20
N GLU A 40 15.08 -8.61 -2.07
CA GLU A 40 15.57 -9.00 -0.74
C GLU A 40 15.26 -10.48 -0.47
N MET A 41 14.04 -10.94 -0.81
CA MET A 41 13.62 -12.33 -0.71
C MET A 41 14.45 -13.26 -1.60
N GLN A 42 14.67 -12.90 -2.86
CA GLN A 42 15.46 -13.69 -3.81
C GLN A 42 16.94 -13.80 -3.39
N ARG A 43 17.45 -12.80 -2.69
CA ARG A 43 18.81 -12.81 -2.12
C ARG A 43 18.93 -13.68 -0.87
N LEU A 44 17.82 -14.11 -0.26
CA LEU A 44 17.87 -15.01 0.88
C LEU A 44 18.38 -16.38 0.44
N PRO A 45 19.42 -16.93 1.10
CA PRO A 45 19.97 -18.21 0.73
C PRO A 45 18.92 -19.31 0.95
N ILE A 46 18.52 -19.99 -0.13
CA ILE A 46 17.49 -21.05 -0.15
C ILE A 46 17.82 -22.14 0.88
N ARG A 47 19.10 -22.45 1.04
CA ARG A 47 19.64 -23.59 1.80
C ARG A 47 19.96 -23.30 3.26
N ASN A 48 19.94 -22.03 3.69
CA ASN A 48 20.35 -21.64 5.04
C ASN A 48 19.12 -21.62 5.96
N ASP A 49 18.60 -22.80 6.27
CA ASP A 49 17.40 -23.07 7.11
C ASP A 49 17.56 -22.69 8.59
N THR A 50 18.40 -21.70 8.89
CA THR A 50 18.47 -21.14 10.23
C THR A 50 17.13 -20.51 10.59
N MET A 51 16.73 -20.60 11.86
CA MET A 51 15.52 -19.94 12.35
C MET A 51 15.46 -18.46 11.95
N ARG A 52 16.62 -17.76 11.95
CA ARG A 52 16.73 -16.36 11.51
C ARG A 52 16.34 -16.15 10.06
N ALA A 53 16.79 -17.02 9.15
CA ALA A 53 16.44 -16.91 7.73
C ALA A 53 14.96 -17.20 7.49
N ARG A 54 14.37 -18.14 8.23
CA ARG A 54 12.93 -18.44 8.18
C ARG A 54 12.09 -17.27 8.68
N THR A 55 12.45 -16.70 9.83
CA THR A 55 11.78 -15.50 10.36
C THR A 55 11.89 -14.35 9.38
N LYS A 56 13.07 -14.11 8.79
CA LYS A 56 13.26 -13.04 7.81
C LYS A 56 12.45 -13.25 6.53
N ARG A 57 12.31 -14.49 6.03
CA ARG A 57 11.40 -14.80 4.91
C ARG A 57 9.96 -14.48 5.28
N GLN A 58 9.51 -14.95 6.44
CA GLN A 58 8.14 -14.72 6.90
C GLN A 58 7.83 -13.22 7.06
N GLU A 59 8.75 -12.45 7.63
CA GLU A 59 8.62 -10.98 7.72
C GLU A 59 8.49 -10.32 6.34
N LEU A 60 9.30 -10.75 5.37
CA LEU A 60 9.22 -10.22 4.00
C LEU A 60 7.91 -10.63 3.31
N GLU A 61 7.43 -11.86 3.51
CA GLU A 61 6.13 -12.33 3.00
C GLU A 61 4.98 -11.52 3.60
N GLU A 62 4.98 -11.25 4.91
CA GLU A 62 3.98 -10.42 5.57
C GLU A 62 3.97 -8.98 5.05
N VAL A 63 5.16 -8.40 4.80
CA VAL A 63 5.28 -7.05 4.23
C VAL A 63 4.77 -7.03 2.78
N LEU A 64 5.13 -8.02 1.97
CA LEU A 64 4.64 -8.15 0.59
C LEU A 64 3.12 -8.30 0.56
N SER A 65 2.55 -9.14 1.42
CA SER A 65 1.09 -9.30 1.55
C SER A 65 0.40 -7.98 1.88
N LYS A 66 0.94 -7.19 2.82
CA LYS A 66 0.39 -5.87 3.17
C LYS A 66 0.47 -4.86 2.03
N ILE A 67 1.50 -4.95 1.18
CA ILE A 67 1.63 -4.10 0.00
C ILE A 67 0.56 -4.49 -1.02
N ASP A 68 0.34 -5.78 -1.25
CA ASP A 68 -0.71 -6.26 -2.15
C ASP A 68 -2.12 -5.89 -1.66
N ASP A 69 -2.39 -5.98 -0.35
CA ASP A 69 -3.65 -5.52 0.23
C ASP A 69 -3.88 -4.00 0.01
N HIS A 70 -2.82 -3.19 0.15
CA HIS A 70 -2.90 -1.75 -0.13
C HIS A 70 -3.10 -1.47 -1.63
N LEU A 71 -2.42 -2.18 -2.51
CA LEU A 71 -2.61 -2.05 -3.96
C LEU A 71 -4.02 -2.46 -4.38
N GLU A 72 -4.58 -3.52 -3.79
CA GLU A 72 -5.96 -3.93 -4.04
C GLU A 72 -6.97 -2.88 -3.52
N LEU A 73 -6.69 -2.26 -2.37
CA LEU A 73 -7.48 -1.16 -1.86
C LEU A 73 -7.44 0.02 -2.84
N LEU A 74 -6.26 0.41 -3.31
CA LEU A 74 -6.03 1.52 -4.25
C LEU A 74 -6.59 1.24 -5.65
N SER A 75 -6.71 -0.03 -6.04
CA SER A 75 -7.39 -0.47 -7.27
C SER A 75 -8.90 -0.17 -7.24
N LYS A 76 -9.51 -0.03 -6.05
CA LYS A 76 -10.92 0.31 -5.93
C LYS A 76 -11.10 1.81 -6.26
N PRO A 77 -12.06 2.18 -7.12
CA PRO A 77 -12.18 3.54 -7.66
C PRO A 77 -12.51 4.65 -6.64
N LYS A 78 -12.68 4.34 -5.35
CA LYS A 78 -12.95 5.31 -4.28
C LYS A 78 -12.27 4.87 -2.97
N VAL A 79 -11.08 5.38 -2.71
CA VAL A 79 -10.36 5.17 -1.44
C VAL A 79 -10.35 6.46 -0.64
N TYR A 80 -10.80 6.39 0.61
CA TYR A 80 -10.75 7.49 1.57
C TYR A 80 -9.58 7.26 2.52
N ILE A 81 -8.62 8.19 2.59
CA ILE A 81 -7.45 8.08 3.47
C ILE A 81 -7.63 9.00 4.68
N PRO A 82 -7.36 8.53 5.92
CA PRO A 82 -7.36 9.38 7.11
C PRO A 82 -6.12 10.30 7.12
N ILE A 83 -6.35 11.59 7.28
CA ILE A 83 -5.35 12.64 7.49
C ILE A 83 -4.71 12.38 8.86
N ARG A 84 -3.43 12.02 8.88
CA ARG A 84 -2.63 12.01 10.11
C ARG A 84 -2.04 13.40 10.32
N HIS A 85 -2.34 13.95 11.49
CA HIS A 85 -1.95 15.28 11.94
C HIS A 85 -0.55 15.29 12.55
#